data_AF-A0A935EFA4-F1
#
_entry.id   AF-A0A935EFA4-F1
#
_cell.length_a   1.000
_cell.length_b   1.000
_cell.length_c   1.000
_cell.angle_alpha   90.00
_cell.angle_beta   90.00
_cell.angle_gamma   90.00
#
_symmetry.space_group_name_H-M   'P 1'
#
loop_
_entity.id
_entity.type
_entity.pdbx_description
1 polymer ?
#
loop_
_entity_poly.entity_id
_entity_poly.type
_entity_poly.pdbx_seq_one_letter_code
_entity_poly.pdbx_strand_id
1 'polypeptide(L)'
;MLEIDDDPANGVILGMRQHLTCYGTLGFAMMASRTLEQALTIGAKFYKISLWINEVSVVRDPDTIKFVILGHKLPPFSQHFLATRGMAALVTWVQELTNSEVYPCQTSFKNDRPDNMDEVGKAFGTETLFGQKNYSISFNRSLFRMQLKFDDRWSRMRLEDS
;
A
#
# COMPACT_ATOMS: atom_id res chain seq x y z
N MET A 1 -18.43 6.13 21.75
CA MET A 1 -18.40 5.01 20.80
C MET A 1 -18.12 5.64 19.45
N LEU A 2 -16.87 5.56 18.95
CA LEU A 2 -16.56 6.04 17.60
C LEU A 2 -17.31 5.12 16.64
N GLU A 3 -18.32 5.64 15.96
CA GLU A 3 -18.82 5.01 14.73
C GLU A 3 -17.61 4.85 13.82
N ILE A 4 -17.13 3.61 13.67
CA ILE A 4 -16.21 3.32 12.58
C ILE A 4 -17.12 3.20 11.37
N ASP A 5 -17.24 4.31 10.65
CA ASP A 5 -17.82 4.33 9.32
C ASP A 5 -16.99 3.37 8.44
N ASP A 6 -17.60 2.27 7.99
CA ASP A 6 -16.97 1.30 7.09
C ASP A 6 -16.91 1.83 5.65
N ASP A 7 -16.69 3.14 5.51
CA ASP A 7 -16.62 3.82 4.23
C ASP A 7 -15.27 3.51 3.56
N PRO A 8 -15.27 2.83 2.40
CA PRO A 8 -14.07 2.56 1.65
C PRO A 8 -13.32 3.83 1.22
N ALA A 9 -14.02 4.96 0.97
CA ALA A 9 -13.38 6.21 0.55
C ALA A 9 -12.55 6.82 1.68
N ASN A 10 -13.10 6.87 2.89
CA ASN A 10 -12.36 7.25 4.10
C ASN A 10 -11.13 6.36 4.32
N GLY A 11 -11.25 5.07 4.04
CA GLY A 11 -10.11 4.14 4.09
C GLY A 11 -8.99 4.55 3.11
N VAL A 12 -9.35 4.87 1.86
CA VAL A 12 -8.38 5.34 0.84
C VAL A 12 -7.68 6.63 1.29
N ILE A 13 -8.44 7.63 1.74
CA ILE A 13 -7.89 8.91 2.21
C ILE A 13 -6.88 8.71 3.33
N LEU A 14 -7.22 7.87 4.31
CA LEU A 14 -6.33 7.58 5.42
C LEU A 14 -5.08 6.83 4.96
N GLY A 15 -5.24 5.82 4.10
CA GLY A 15 -4.14 5.02 3.58
C GLY A 15 -3.11 5.86 2.82
N MET A 16 -3.56 6.84 2.02
CA MET A 16 -2.67 7.74 1.29
C MET A 16 -1.75 8.57 2.21
N ARG A 17 -2.14 8.79 3.47
CA ARG A 17 -1.37 9.54 4.48
C ARG A 17 -0.44 8.67 5.32
N GLN A 18 -0.42 7.36 5.09
CA GLN A 18 0.42 6.41 5.83
C GLN A 18 1.82 6.29 5.24
N HIS A 19 2.56 7.39 5.27
CA HIS A 19 3.94 7.48 4.83
C HIS A 19 4.86 6.55 5.64
N LEU A 20 5.94 6.07 5.03
CA LEU A 20 6.95 5.21 5.68
C LEU A 20 7.57 5.89 6.91
N THR A 21 7.65 7.22 6.90
CA THR A 21 8.14 8.03 8.02
C THR A 21 7.28 7.88 9.28
N CYS A 22 6.00 7.52 9.16
CA CYS A 22 5.13 7.25 10.30
C CYS A 22 5.49 5.95 11.06
N TYR A 23 6.37 5.10 10.50
CA TYR A 23 6.70 3.78 11.05
C TYR A 23 8.05 3.73 11.77
N GLY A 24 8.70 4.87 12.00
CA GLY A 24 9.96 4.95 12.76
C GLY A 24 11.03 3.99 12.22
N THR A 25 11.57 3.13 13.10
CA THR A 25 12.61 2.15 12.75
C THR A 25 12.18 1.18 11.65
N LEU A 26 10.90 0.80 11.58
CA LEU A 26 10.40 -0.06 10.50
C LEU A 26 10.51 0.66 9.15
N GLY A 27 10.01 1.90 9.09
CA GLY A 27 10.10 2.73 7.88
C GLY A 27 11.55 2.90 7.43
N PHE A 28 12.46 3.13 8.38
CA PHE A 28 13.89 3.21 8.10
C PHE A 28 14.46 1.90 7.53
N ALA A 29 14.13 0.74 8.12
CA ALA A 29 14.58 -0.54 7.62
C ALA A 29 14.06 -0.85 6.19
N MET A 30 12.81 -0.46 5.91
CA MET A 30 12.23 -0.58 4.57
C MET A 30 12.96 0.33 3.57
N MET A 31 13.20 1.59 3.91
CA MET A 31 13.95 2.52 3.06
C MET A 31 15.42 2.09 2.83
N ALA A 32 16.04 1.45 3.81
CA ALA A 32 17.40 0.90 3.72
C ALA A 32 17.51 -0.41 2.92
N SER A 33 16.38 -0.94 2.43
CA SER A 33 16.37 -2.20 1.69
C SER A 33 16.91 -2.04 0.28
N ARG A 34 17.53 -3.11 -0.25
CA ARG A 34 18.12 -3.07 -1.60
C ARG A 34 17.07 -3.16 -2.71
N THR A 35 15.95 -3.83 -2.46
CA THR A 35 14.86 -3.98 -3.42
C THR A 35 13.50 -3.76 -2.77
N LEU A 36 12.49 -3.43 -3.58
CA LEU A 36 11.11 -3.30 -3.11
C LEU A 36 10.61 -4.62 -2.48
N GLU A 37 10.98 -5.77 -3.05
CA GLU A 37 10.65 -7.07 -2.45
C GLU A 37 11.22 -7.23 -1.04
N GLN A 38 12.48 -6.83 -0.82
CA GLN A 38 13.08 -6.88 0.52
C GLN A 38 12.37 -5.93 1.48
N ALA A 39 12.09 -4.68 1.06
CA ALA A 39 11.39 -3.70 1.87
C ALA A 39 10.01 -4.21 2.32
N LEU A 40 9.21 -4.70 1.38
CA LEU A 40 7.87 -5.21 1.68
C LEU A 40 7.91 -6.53 2.47
N THR A 41 8.95 -7.36 2.31
CA THR A 41 9.16 -8.55 3.16
C THR A 41 9.45 -8.15 4.60
N ILE A 42 10.19 -7.06 4.83
CA ILE A 42 10.40 -6.49 6.17
C ILE A 42 9.08 -5.95 6.73
N GLY A 43 8.34 -5.16 5.95
CA GLY A 43 7.01 -4.67 6.31
C GLY A 43 6.04 -5.78 6.69
N ALA A 44 6.04 -6.88 5.92
CA ALA A 44 5.24 -8.07 6.15
C ALA A 44 5.65 -8.90 7.38
N LYS A 45 6.72 -8.57 8.11
CA LYS A 45 6.98 -9.17 9.44
C LYS A 45 6.32 -8.38 10.57
N PHE A 46 5.92 -7.14 10.30
CA PHE A 46 5.43 -6.20 11.29
C PHE A 46 3.91 -6.19 11.45
N TYR A 47 3.14 -6.86 10.58
CA TYR A 47 1.67 -6.94 10.72
C TYR A 47 1.20 -7.57 12.05
N LYS A 48 2.04 -8.37 12.70
CA LYS A 48 1.74 -8.94 14.03
C LYS A 48 1.88 -7.92 15.17
N ILE A 49 2.59 -6.82 14.94
CA ILE A 49 2.95 -5.83 15.96
C ILE A 49 2.15 -4.54 15.74
N SER A 50 1.88 -4.18 14.50
CA SER A 50 1.06 -3.03 14.15
C SER A 50 -0.34 -3.53 13.75
N LEU A 51 -1.38 -3.14 14.50
CA LEU A 51 -2.82 -3.28 14.15
C LEU A 51 -3.21 -2.59 12.81
N TRP A 52 -2.22 -2.26 11.98
CA TRP A 52 -2.25 -1.29 10.90
C TRP A 52 -1.99 -1.95 9.54
N ILE A 53 -1.64 -3.23 9.46
CA ILE A 53 -1.38 -3.91 8.19
C ILE A 53 -2.36 -5.07 8.04
N ASN A 54 -3.14 -5.04 6.96
CA ASN A 54 -4.04 -6.13 6.63
C ASN A 54 -3.21 -7.40 6.38
N GLU A 55 -3.64 -8.54 6.91
CA GLU A 55 -3.09 -9.81 6.44
C GLU A 55 -3.42 -10.00 4.96
N VAL A 56 -2.43 -10.40 4.17
CA VAL A 56 -2.55 -10.57 2.73
C VAL A 56 -2.02 -11.92 2.29
N SER A 57 -2.67 -12.52 1.31
CA SER A 57 -2.08 -13.58 0.49
C SER A 57 -1.37 -12.94 -0.71
N VAL A 58 -0.17 -13.45 -1.04
CA VAL A 58 0.60 -12.99 -2.19
C VAL A 58 0.53 -14.04 -3.29
N VAL A 59 -0.04 -13.67 -4.42
CA VAL A 59 -0.09 -14.47 -5.64
C VAL A 59 0.96 -13.92 -6.60
N ARG A 60 1.85 -14.79 -7.09
CA ARG A 60 2.94 -14.43 -7.99
C ARG A 60 2.65 -15.00 -9.36
N ASP A 61 2.21 -14.16 -10.28
CA ASP A 61 2.00 -14.49 -11.68
C ASP A 61 3.28 -14.22 -12.50
N PRO A 62 3.34 -14.62 -13.78
CA PRO A 62 4.49 -14.34 -14.63
C PRO A 62 4.84 -12.85 -14.67
N ASP A 63 3.84 -11.99 -14.87
CA ASP A 63 4.02 -10.56 -15.12
C ASP A 63 3.61 -9.65 -13.96
N THR A 64 2.86 -10.17 -12.98
CA THR A 64 2.34 -9.38 -11.85
C THR A 64 2.57 -10.04 -10.50
N ILE A 65 2.62 -9.21 -9.46
CA ILE A 65 2.48 -9.65 -8.08
C ILE A 65 1.19 -9.08 -7.53
N LYS A 66 0.30 -9.96 -7.07
CA LYS A 66 -1.02 -9.63 -6.55
C LYS A 66 -1.10 -9.86 -5.05
N PHE A 67 -1.56 -8.85 -4.33
CA PHE A 67 -1.85 -8.91 -2.90
C PHE A 67 -3.36 -9.02 -2.73
N VAL A 68 -3.82 -10.11 -2.13
CA VAL A 68 -5.23 -10.35 -1.82
C VAL A 68 -5.44 -10.15 -0.33
N ILE A 69 -6.29 -9.20 0.04
CA ILE A 69 -6.62 -8.94 1.44
C ILE A 69 -7.40 -10.14 2.01
N LEU A 70 -6.94 -10.66 3.14
CA LEU A 70 -7.63 -11.73 3.85
C LEU A 70 -8.78 -11.15 4.68
N GLY A 71 -9.90 -10.82 4.02
CA GLY A 71 -11.04 -10.14 4.65
C GLY A 71 -11.59 -10.85 5.89
N HIS A 72 -11.50 -12.19 5.96
CA HIS A 72 -11.91 -12.96 7.15
C HIS A 72 -11.05 -12.73 8.40
N LYS A 73 -9.88 -12.09 8.25
CA LYS A 73 -9.01 -11.65 9.35
C LYS A 73 -9.30 -10.24 9.82
N LEU A 74 -10.15 -9.50 9.10
CA LEU A 74 -10.53 -8.13 9.44
C LEU A 74 -11.82 -8.12 10.29
N PRO A 75 -11.96 -7.19 11.25
CA PRO A 75 -13.20 -6.98 11.98
C PRO A 75 -14.38 -6.77 11.00
N PRO A 76 -15.51 -7.50 11.15
CA PRO A 76 -16.62 -7.45 10.20
C PRO A 76 -17.21 -6.04 9.98
N PHE A 77 -17.15 -5.17 10.98
CA PHE A 77 -17.74 -3.83 10.95
C PHE A 77 -16.83 -2.76 10.31
N SER A 78 -15.63 -3.12 9.86
CA SER A 78 -14.67 -2.17 9.27
C SER A 78 -13.86 -2.79 8.13
N GLN A 79 -14.41 -3.83 7.47
CA GLN A 79 -13.67 -4.58 6.46
C GLN A 79 -13.36 -3.74 5.23
N HIS A 80 -14.31 -2.94 4.76
CA HIS A 80 -14.16 -2.11 3.58
C HIS A 80 -13.14 -1.01 3.83
N PHE A 81 -13.32 -0.26 4.93
CA PHE A 81 -12.41 0.78 5.38
C PHE A 81 -10.98 0.26 5.56
N LEU A 82 -10.80 -0.83 6.31
CA LEU A 82 -9.46 -1.37 6.57
C LEU A 82 -8.81 -1.91 5.30
N ALA A 83 -9.57 -2.61 4.45
CA ALA A 83 -9.06 -3.16 3.20
C ALA A 83 -8.55 -2.06 2.26
N THR A 84 -9.36 -1.03 1.99
CA THR A 84 -8.97 0.06 1.10
C THR A 84 -7.85 0.90 1.68
N ARG A 85 -7.83 1.12 3.01
CA ARG A 85 -6.72 1.78 3.70
C ARG A 85 -5.40 1.04 3.49
N GLY A 86 -5.38 -0.27 3.69
CA GLY A 86 -4.15 -1.05 3.50
C GLY A 86 -3.68 -1.07 2.04
N MET A 87 -4.61 -1.11 1.08
CA MET A 87 -4.29 -1.04 -0.35
C MET A 87 -3.70 0.33 -0.72
N ALA A 88 -4.30 1.43 -0.27
CA ALA A 88 -3.80 2.77 -0.52
C ALA A 88 -2.44 3.02 0.16
N ALA A 89 -2.26 2.56 1.41
CA ALA A 89 -0.97 2.63 2.08
C ALA A 89 0.14 1.88 1.34
N LEU A 90 -0.17 0.70 0.78
CA LEU A 90 0.78 -0.04 -0.05
C LEU A 90 1.20 0.75 -1.29
N VAL A 91 0.27 1.45 -1.95
CA VAL A 91 0.62 2.34 -3.07
C VAL A 91 1.56 3.45 -2.59
N THR A 92 1.22 4.14 -1.50
CA THR A 92 2.07 5.18 -0.91
C THR A 92 3.48 4.66 -0.64
N TRP A 93 3.63 3.50 0.00
CA TRP A 93 4.95 2.94 0.28
C TRP A 93 5.73 2.58 -0.98
N VAL A 94 5.06 2.00 -1.98
CA VAL A 94 5.69 1.67 -3.26
C VAL A 94 6.22 2.94 -3.93
N GLN A 95 5.43 4.02 -3.94
CA GLN A 95 5.85 5.29 -4.54
C GLN A 95 7.01 5.92 -3.77
N GLU A 96 6.99 5.90 -2.44
CA GLU A 96 8.07 6.42 -1.60
C GLU A 96 9.37 5.64 -1.76
N LEU A 97 9.30 4.30 -1.72
CA LEU A 97 10.48 3.43 -1.85
C LEU A 97 11.11 3.56 -3.24
N THR A 98 10.29 3.69 -4.28
CA THR A 98 10.77 3.81 -5.66
C THR A 98 11.12 5.24 -6.04
N ASN A 99 10.72 6.22 -5.21
CA ASN A 99 10.76 7.65 -5.53
C ASN A 99 10.19 7.92 -6.94
N SER A 100 9.05 7.31 -7.26
CA SER A 100 8.41 7.34 -8.58
C SER A 100 6.90 7.25 -8.44
N GLU A 101 6.18 7.90 -9.35
CA GLU A 101 4.73 7.80 -9.44
C GLU A 101 4.35 6.45 -10.07
N VAL A 102 4.10 5.47 -9.21
CA VAL A 102 3.77 4.10 -9.57
C VAL A 102 2.34 3.79 -9.16
N TYR A 103 1.56 3.28 -10.11
CA TYR A 103 0.20 2.83 -9.90
C TYR A 103 0.08 1.31 -10.05
N PRO A 104 -0.90 0.68 -9.39
CA PRO A 104 -1.19 -0.73 -9.61
C PRO A 104 -1.68 -0.98 -11.04
N CYS A 105 -1.39 -2.17 -11.56
CA CYS A 105 -1.92 -2.62 -12.86
C CYS A 105 -3.42 -2.90 -12.79
N GLN A 106 -3.92 -3.32 -11.63
CA GLN A 106 -5.35 -3.57 -11.41
C GLN A 106 -5.63 -3.60 -9.91
N THR A 107 -6.77 -3.04 -9.54
CA THR A 107 -7.38 -3.23 -8.21
C THR A 107 -8.75 -3.89 -8.32
N SER A 108 -9.11 -4.64 -7.29
CA SER A 108 -10.41 -5.28 -7.14
C SER A 108 -10.98 -4.91 -5.78
N PHE A 109 -12.22 -4.44 -5.78
CA PHE A 109 -12.94 -3.95 -4.62
C PHE A 109 -14.15 -4.84 -4.40
N LYS A 110 -14.37 -5.25 -3.15
CA LYS A 110 -15.52 -6.11 -2.81
C LYS A 110 -16.84 -5.31 -2.78
N ASN A 111 -16.77 -4.04 -2.42
CA ASN A 111 -17.92 -3.15 -2.38
C ASN A 111 -18.39 -2.76 -3.78
N ASP A 112 -19.62 -2.26 -3.83
CA ASP A 112 -20.16 -1.60 -5.01
C ASP A 112 -19.40 -0.31 -5.31
N ARG A 113 -19.47 0.11 -6.57
CA ARG A 113 -18.81 1.33 -7.02
C ARG A 113 -19.40 2.53 -6.29
N PRO A 114 -18.59 3.33 -5.56
CA PRO A 114 -19.07 4.56 -4.93
C PRO A 114 -19.38 5.62 -5.99
N ASP A 115 -20.30 6.54 -5.66
CA ASP A 115 -20.70 7.65 -6.54
C ASP A 115 -19.53 8.61 -6.83
N ASN A 116 -18.72 8.89 -5.81
CA ASN A 116 -17.50 9.66 -5.94
C ASN A 116 -16.29 8.73 -6.08
N MET A 117 -15.55 8.90 -7.17
CA MET A 117 -14.38 8.11 -7.53
C MET A 117 -13.06 8.88 -7.42
N ASP A 118 -13.09 10.16 -7.01
CA ASP A 118 -11.91 11.04 -7.08
C ASP A 118 -10.73 10.51 -6.25
N GLU A 119 -10.98 10.12 -4.99
CA GLU A 119 -9.94 9.62 -4.10
C GLU A 119 -9.43 8.23 -4.53
N VAL A 120 -10.32 7.38 -5.05
CA VAL A 120 -9.94 6.07 -5.62
C VAL A 120 -9.09 6.27 -6.88
N GLY A 121 -9.44 7.24 -7.72
CA GLY A 121 -8.69 7.62 -8.91
C GLY A 121 -7.29 8.14 -8.57
N LYS A 122 -7.19 9.05 -7.58
CA LYS A 122 -5.90 9.57 -7.09
C LYS A 122 -5.00 8.46 -6.53
N ALA A 123 -5.57 7.53 -5.77
CA ALA A 123 -4.79 6.47 -5.12
C ALA A 123 -4.38 5.34 -6.08
N PHE A 124 -5.22 4.97 -7.05
CA PHE A 124 -5.03 3.75 -7.84
C PHE A 124 -4.90 3.97 -9.35
N GLY A 125 -5.09 5.19 -9.86
CA GLY A 125 -4.71 5.56 -11.22
C GLY A 125 -5.70 5.22 -12.34
N THR A 126 -6.88 4.63 -12.04
CA THR A 126 -8.12 4.49 -12.87
C THR A 126 -8.65 3.05 -13.10
N GLU A 127 -7.84 1.99 -12.98
CA GLU A 127 -8.29 0.61 -13.24
C GLU A 127 -8.76 -0.13 -11.97
N THR A 128 -9.93 0.24 -11.45
CA THR A 128 -10.57 -0.41 -10.29
C THR A 128 -11.83 -1.18 -10.67
N LEU A 129 -11.81 -2.49 -10.43
CA LEU A 129 -12.98 -3.37 -10.58
C LEU A 129 -13.78 -3.40 -9.27
N PHE A 130 -15.09 -3.26 -9.34
CA PHE A 130 -16.01 -3.28 -8.18
C PHE A 130 -16.88 -4.55 -8.15
N GLY A 131 -17.55 -4.82 -7.03
CA GLY A 131 -18.39 -6.01 -6.85
C GLY A 131 -17.64 -7.35 -6.92
N GLN A 132 -16.34 -7.33 -6.60
CA GLN A 132 -15.46 -8.50 -6.71
C GLN A 132 -15.55 -9.39 -5.46
N LYS A 133 -15.09 -10.64 -5.55
CA LYS A 133 -15.12 -11.57 -4.40
C LYS A 133 -14.23 -11.11 -3.23
N ASN A 134 -13.09 -10.49 -3.55
CA ASN A 134 -12.07 -10.08 -2.58
C ASN A 134 -11.50 -8.71 -2.93
N TYR A 135 -10.98 -8.02 -1.93
CA TYR A 135 -10.09 -6.90 -2.14
C TYR A 135 -8.72 -7.37 -2.61
N SER A 136 -8.22 -6.79 -3.69
CA SER A 136 -6.86 -7.07 -4.14
C SER A 136 -6.25 -5.93 -4.92
N ILE A 137 -4.92 -5.87 -4.91
CA ILE A 137 -4.11 -4.92 -5.68
C ILE A 137 -2.96 -5.67 -6.34
N SER A 138 -2.67 -5.34 -7.59
CA SER A 138 -1.60 -5.98 -8.36
C SER A 138 -0.66 -4.96 -8.98
N PHE A 139 0.61 -5.30 -9.06
CA PHE A 139 1.67 -4.47 -9.63
C PHE A 139 2.51 -5.29 -10.60
N ASN A 140 3.18 -4.62 -11.54
CA ASN A 140 4.11 -5.31 -12.44
C ASN A 140 5.23 -5.98 -11.63
N ARG A 141 5.54 -7.24 -11.95
CA ARG A 141 6.52 -8.03 -11.23
C ARG A 141 7.93 -7.46 -11.31
N SER A 142 8.28 -6.77 -12.39
CA SER A 142 9.61 -6.16 -12.57
C SER A 142 9.90 -5.11 -11.49
N LEU A 143 8.87 -4.41 -11.00
CA LEU A 143 8.94 -3.42 -9.93
C LEU A 143 9.57 -3.98 -8.65
N PHE A 144 9.29 -5.23 -8.32
CA PHE A 144 9.76 -5.88 -7.08
C PHE A 144 11.25 -6.21 -7.10
N ARG A 145 11.83 -6.34 -8.31
CA ARG A 145 13.24 -6.62 -8.54
C ARG A 145 14.08 -5.36 -8.71
N MET A 146 13.43 -4.21 -8.83
CA MET A 146 14.09 -2.92 -8.95
C MET A 146 15.01 -2.67 -7.76
N GLN A 147 16.20 -2.14 -8.06
CA GLN A 147 17.09 -1.64 -7.02
C GLN A 147 16.54 -0.31 -6.51
N LEU A 148 16.28 -0.24 -5.21
CA LEU A 148 15.86 1.01 -4.60
C LEU A 148 17.06 1.96 -4.54
N LYS A 149 16.83 3.23 -4.87
CA LYS A 149 17.82 4.26 -4.61
C LYS A 149 17.68 4.58 -3.12
N PHE A 150 18.69 4.22 -2.34
CA PHE A 150 18.79 4.75 -0.99
C PHE A 150 18.97 6.26 -1.13
N ASP A 151 17.93 7.05 -0.81
CA ASP A 151 18.07 8.50 -0.78
C ASP A 151 18.88 8.84 0.47
N ASP A 152 20.20 8.87 0.32
CA ASP A 152 21.09 9.34 1.37
C ASP A 152 20.87 10.84 1.55
N ARG A 153 19.84 11.21 2.32
CA ARG A 153 19.53 12.62 2.62
C ARG A 153 20.74 13.37 3.20
N TRP A 154 21.72 12.66 3.77
CA TRP A 154 22.99 13.23 4.22
C TRP A 154 23.90 13.70 3.09
N SER A 155 23.89 13.03 1.94
CA SER A 155 24.64 13.45 0.76
C SER A 155 24.04 14.69 0.07
N ARG A 156 22.73 14.94 0.21
CA ARG A 156 22.09 16.19 -0.26
C ARG A 156 22.44 17.41 0.62
N MET A 157 22.43 17.27 1.95
CA MET A 157 22.83 18.36 2.86
C MET A 157 24.28 18.83 2.63
N ARG A 158 25.20 17.92 2.30
CA ARG A 158 26.60 18.28 2.00
C ARG A 158 26.78 19.08 0.70
N LEU A 159 25.85 18.97 -0.24
CA LEU A 159 25.92 19.68 -1.53
C LEU A 159 25.30 21.08 -1.45
N GLU A 160 24.48 21.36 -0.43
CA GLU A 160 23.90 22.70 -0.19
C GLU A 160 24.82 23.59 0.66
N ASP A 161 25.81 23.00 1.35
CA ASP A 161 26.84 23.69 2.14
C ASP A 161 28.21 23.84 1.42
N SER A 162 28.27 23.54 0.11
CA SER A 162 29.48 23.64 -0.74
C SER A 162 29.35 24.72 -1.81
#